data_AF-A0A6B3EU17-F1
#
_entry.id   AF-A0A6B3EU17-F1
#
_cell.length_a   1.000
_cell.length_b   1.000
_cell.length_c   1.000
_cell.angle_alpha   90.00
_cell.angle_beta   90.00
_cell.angle_gamma   90.00
#
_symmetry.space_group_name_H-M   'P 1'
#
loop_
_entity.id
_entity.type
_entity.pdbx_description
1 polymer ?
#
loop_
_entity_poly.entity_id
_entity_poly.type
_entity_poly.pdbx_seq_one_letter_code
_entity_poly.pdbx_strand_id
1 'polypeptide(L)'
;MDFGTHGAPGPADLAWLRGVDAYTMGAYPQAEEEFRTAVRLDPGMADGWLGLHALRIDTPAALLRMFQHRDRFGEQRARHRRPLNSWYWLGWWV
;
A
#
# COMPACT_ATOMS: atom_id res chain seq x y z
N MET A 1 0.50 20.72 -19.53
CA MET A 1 -0.46 19.73 -19.03
C MET A 1 0.05 18.39 -19.53
N ASP A 2 0.75 17.65 -18.66
CA ASP A 2 1.36 16.38 -19.04
C ASP A 2 0.36 15.27 -18.72
N PHE A 3 -0.19 14.65 -19.76
CA PHE A 3 -1.04 13.48 -19.62
C PHE A 3 -0.13 12.32 -19.29
N GLY A 4 0.15 12.15 -17.99
CA GLY A 4 0.92 11.04 -17.47
C GLY A 4 0.44 9.75 -18.10
N THR A 5 1.28 9.19 -18.96
CA THR A 5 1.14 7.86 -19.52
C THR A 5 1.16 6.91 -18.33
N HIS A 6 -0.01 6.58 -17.80
CA HIS A 6 -0.16 5.54 -16.80
C HIS A 6 0.07 4.23 -17.55
N GLY A 7 1.35 3.89 -17.73
CA GLY A 7 1.77 2.59 -18.25
C GLY A 7 1.09 1.48 -17.44
N ALA A 8 0.97 0.31 -18.06
CA ALA A 8 0.40 -0.87 -17.41
C ALA A 8 0.95 -1.03 -15.98
N PRO A 9 0.11 -1.42 -15.00
CA PRO A 9 0.55 -1.58 -13.62
C PRO A 9 1.75 -2.52 -13.56
N GLY A 10 2.79 -2.15 -12.82
CA GLY A 10 3.94 -3.01 -12.61
C GLY A 10 3.56 -4.22 -11.73
N PRO A 11 4.44 -5.22 -11.61
CA PRO A 11 4.19 -6.39 -10.76
C PRO A 11 3.87 -6.01 -9.30
N ALA A 12 4.50 -4.96 -8.77
CA ALA A 12 4.23 -4.45 -7.42
C ALA A 12 2.82 -3.83 -7.30
N ASP A 13 2.40 -3.03 -8.29
CA ASP A 13 1.03 -2.48 -8.36
C ASP A 13 -0.01 -3.61 -8.40
N LEU A 14 0.24 -4.65 -9.20
CA LEU A 14 -0.68 -5.79 -9.32
C LEU A 14 -0.82 -6.55 -8.00
N ALA A 15 0.29 -6.75 -7.27
CA ALA A 15 0.26 -7.34 -5.94
C ALA A 15 -0.51 -6.44 -4.96
N TRP A 16 -0.26 -5.13 -4.97
CA TRP A 16 -0.98 -4.19 -4.14
C TRP A 16 -2.49 -4.20 -4.41
N LEU A 17 -2.92 -4.21 -5.67
CA LEU A 17 -4.32 -4.31 -6.08
C LEU A 17 -4.99 -5.58 -5.55
N ARG A 18 -4.34 -6.74 -5.70
CA ARG A 18 -4.86 -8.00 -5.15
C ARG A 18 -4.94 -7.97 -3.62
N GLY A 19 -3.99 -7.34 -2.96
CA GLY A 19 -4.00 -7.13 -1.51
C GLY A 19 -5.17 -6.27 -1.06
N VAL A 20 -5.46 -5.17 -1.76
CA VAL A 20 -6.63 -4.31 -1.49
C VAL A 20 -7.95 -5.06 -1.68
N ASP A 21 -8.05 -5.85 -2.75
CA ASP A 21 -9.25 -6.64 -3.03
C ASP A 21 -9.48 -7.71 -1.96
N ALA A 22 -8.43 -8.46 -1.60
CA ALA A 22 -8.49 -9.43 -0.52
C ALA A 22 -8.84 -8.78 0.83
N TYR A 23 -8.24 -7.62 1.15
CA TYR A 23 -8.54 -6.86 2.36
C TYR A 23 -10.02 -6.45 2.41
N THR A 24 -10.54 -5.92 1.30
CA THR A 24 -11.94 -5.49 1.17
C THR A 24 -12.91 -6.67 1.35
N MET A 25 -12.53 -7.85 0.89
CA MET A 25 -13.30 -9.09 1.03
C MET A 25 -13.13 -9.78 2.40
N GLY A 26 -12.32 -9.23 3.31
CA GLY A 26 -12.01 -9.82 4.61
C GLY A 26 -11.07 -11.04 4.54
N ALA A 27 -10.48 -11.32 3.38
CA ALA A 27 -9.50 -12.39 3.17
C ALA A 27 -8.11 -11.97 3.66
N TYR A 28 -7.98 -11.69 4.96
CA TYR A 28 -6.78 -11.10 5.56
C TYR A 28 -5.47 -11.88 5.34
N PRO A 29 -5.44 -13.24 5.38
CA PRO A 29 -4.21 -13.98 5.10
C PRO A 29 -3.71 -13.78 3.66
N GLN A 30 -4.62 -13.75 2.69
CA GLN A 30 -4.28 -13.47 1.30
C GLN A 30 -3.84 -12.02 1.12
N ALA A 31 -4.52 -11.08 1.78
CA ALA A 31 -4.15 -9.67 1.76
C ALA A 31 -2.71 -9.47 2.29
N GLU A 32 -2.34 -10.15 3.38
CA GLU A 32 -0.98 -10.11 3.93
C GLU A 32 0.05 -10.60 2.91
N GLU A 33 -0.18 -11.75 2.27
CA GLU A 33 0.73 -12.31 1.27
C GLU A 33 0.96 -11.35 0.10
N GLU A 34 -0.12 -10.75 -0.39
CA GLU A 34 -0.09 -9.82 -1.52
C GLU A 34 0.59 -8.50 -1.15
N PHE A 35 0.32 -7.93 0.03
CA PHE A 35 1.03 -6.75 0.50
C PHE A 35 2.51 -7.02 0.78
N ARG A 36 2.87 -8.20 1.32
CA ARG A 36 4.28 -8.63 1.45
C ARG A 36 4.95 -8.74 0.09
N THR A 37 4.24 -9.26 -0.91
CA THR A 37 4.74 -9.34 -2.27
C THR A 37 4.96 -7.96 -2.86
N ALA A 38 4.02 -7.02 -2.68
CA ALA A 38 4.15 -5.65 -3.13
C ALA A 38 5.39 -4.96 -2.55
N VAL A 39 5.59 -5.02 -1.22
CA VAL A 39 6.76 -4.38 -0.57
C VAL A 39 8.08 -5.11 -0.80
N ARG A 40 8.05 -6.39 -1.19
CA ARG A 40 9.24 -7.12 -1.63
C ARG A 40 9.67 -6.69 -3.04
N LEU A 41 8.71 -6.42 -3.92
CA LEU A 41 8.95 -5.97 -5.29
C LEU A 41 9.31 -4.48 -5.36
N ASP A 42 8.63 -3.65 -4.56
CA ASP A 42 8.93 -2.23 -4.38
C ASP A 42 9.00 -1.92 -2.87
N PRO A 43 10.19 -2.01 -2.25
CA PRO A 43 10.36 -1.65 -0.85
C PRO A 43 10.01 -0.20 -0.52
N GLY A 44 9.98 0.69 -1.51
CA GLY A 44 9.59 2.09 -1.37
C GLY A 44 8.09 2.34 -1.51
N MET A 45 7.28 1.31 -1.77
CA MET A 45 5.83 1.43 -1.90
C MET A 45 5.18 1.67 -0.54
N ALA A 46 5.02 2.93 -0.16
CA ALA A 46 4.47 3.32 1.13
C ALA A 46 3.02 2.82 1.34
N ASP A 47 2.20 2.76 0.29
CA ASP A 47 0.85 2.18 0.34
C ASP A 47 0.82 0.65 0.53
N GLY A 48 1.92 -0.06 0.19
CA GLY A 48 2.07 -1.49 0.48
C GLY A 48 2.33 -1.73 1.97
N TRP A 49 3.17 -0.89 2.57
CA TRP A 49 3.37 -0.87 4.03
C TRP A 49 2.11 -0.45 4.78
N LEU A 50 1.31 0.48 4.22
CA LEU A 50 -0.01 0.83 4.76
C LEU A 50 -0.93 -0.38 4.82
N GLY A 51 -0.91 -1.25 3.82
CA GLY A 51 -1.69 -2.50 3.81
C GLY A 51 -1.27 -3.48 4.91
N LEU A 52 0.03 -3.71 5.09
CA LEU A 52 0.55 -4.53 6.20
C LEU A 52 0.19 -3.93 7.56
N HIS A 53 0.28 -2.61 7.69
CA HIS A 53 -0.13 -1.88 8.88
C HIS A 53 -1.64 -2.02 9.15
N ALA A 54 -2.49 -1.97 8.13
CA ALA A 54 -3.94 -2.19 8.26
C ALA A 54 -4.29 -3.60 8.74
N LEU A 55 -3.42 -4.57 8.47
CA LEU A 55 -3.50 -5.96 8.92
C LEU A 55 -2.80 -6.21 10.28
N ARG A 56 -2.20 -5.19 10.90
CA ARG A 56 -1.39 -5.29 12.13
C ARG A 56 -0.14 -6.17 11.99
N ILE A 57 0.40 -6.26 10.78
CA ILE A 57 1.62 -7.01 10.49
C ILE A 57 2.82 -6.08 10.62
N ASP A 58 3.74 -6.45 11.53
CA ASP A 58 5.00 -5.74 11.78
C ASP A 58 4.82 -4.21 11.83
N THR A 59 3.90 -3.77 12.70
CA THR A 59 3.46 -2.37 12.81
C THR A 59 4.65 -1.39 12.93
N PRO A 60 5.69 -1.63 13.75
CA PRO A 60 6.82 -0.71 13.85
C PRO A 60 7.59 -0.56 12.53
N ALA A 61 7.84 -1.67 11.81
CA ALA A 61 8.51 -1.62 10.53
C ALA A 61 7.66 -0.89 9.48
N ALA A 62 6.37 -1.20 9.42
CA ALA A 62 5.45 -0.55 8.49
C ALA A 62 5.41 0.97 8.69
N LEU A 63 5.35 1.44 9.94
CA LEU A 63 5.39 2.87 10.28
C LEU A 63 6.70 3.53 9.84
N LEU A 64 7.84 2.89 10.14
CA LEU A 64 9.15 3.40 9.75
C LEU A 64 9.27 3.52 8.23
N ARG A 65 8.79 2.51 7.49
CA ARG A 65 8.82 2.51 6.03
C ARG A 65 7.87 3.54 5.43
N MET A 66 6.67 3.70 5.98
CA MET A 66 5.74 4.77 5.59
C MET A 66 6.36 6.15 5.83
N PHE A 67 7.06 6.36 6.94
CA PHE A 67 7.74 7.63 7.21
C PHE A 67 8.93 7.87 6.27
N GLN A 68 9.74 6.84 6.01
CA GLN A 68 10.89 6.93 5.10
C GLN A 68 10.48 7.29 3.67
N HIS A 69 9.36 6.74 3.18
CA HIS A 69 8.85 6.93 1.83
C HIS A 69 7.58 7.78 1.80
N ARG A 70 7.47 8.75 2.71
CA ARG A 70 6.28 9.59 2.87
C ARG A 70 5.96 10.43 1.63
N ASP A 71 6.96 10.73 0.82
CA ASP A 71 6.83 11.40 -0.49
C ASP A 71 6.01 10.57 -1.49
N ARG A 72 6.04 9.24 -1.33
CA ARG A 72 5.30 8.27 -2.15
C ARG A 72 4.00 7.79 -1.51
N PHE A 73 3.62 8.36 -0.36
CA PHE A 73 2.44 7.94 0.37
C PHE A 73 1.16 8.36 -0.36
N GLY A 74 0.30 7.40 -0.69
CA GLY A 74 -0.92 7.65 -1.47
C GLY A 74 -0.74 7.53 -3.00
N GLU A 75 0.46 7.30 -3.52
CA GLU A 75 0.70 7.11 -4.96
C GLU A 75 -0.20 6.02 -5.56
N GLN A 76 -0.29 4.85 -4.90
CA GLN A 76 -1.05 3.71 -5.40
C GLN A 76 -2.54 3.97 -5.31
N ARG A 77 -2.97 4.56 -4.19
CA ARG A 77 -4.37 4.94 -3.99
C ARG A 77 -4.84 5.97 -5.02
N ALA A 78 -4.01 6.97 -5.31
CA ALA A 78 -4.29 7.99 -6.31
C ALA A 78 -4.27 7.42 -7.74
N ARG A 79 -3.24 6.64 -8.08
CA ARG A 79 -3.08 6.00 -9.40
C ARG A 79 -4.24 5.08 -9.74
N HIS A 80 -4.65 4.23 -8.81
CA HIS A 80 -5.65 3.18 -9.05
C HIS A 80 -7.05 3.57 -8.57
N ARG A 81 -7.23 4.75 -7.99
CA ARG A 81 -8.50 5.25 -7.42
C ARG A 81 -9.13 4.24 -6.45
N ARG A 82 -8.29 3.58 -5.65
CA ARG A 82 -8.69 2.57 -4.67
C ARG A 82 -8.49 3.13 -3.26
N PRO A 83 -9.51 3.10 -2.39
CA PRO A 83 -9.32 3.48 -1.00
C PRO A 83 -8.58 2.35 -0.26
N LEU A 84 -7.61 2.73 0.55
CA LEU A 84 -7.04 1.87 1.59
C LEU A 84 -6.72 2.78 2.77
N ASN A 85 -7.22 2.43 3.94
CA ASN A 85 -6.93 3.11 5.19
C ASN A 85 -6.47 2.09 6.23
N SER A 86 -5.74 2.56 7.23
CA SER A 86 -5.47 1.78 8.42
C SER A 86 -6.06 2.51 9.62
N TRP A 87 -6.66 1.76 10.53
CA TRP A 87 -7.44 2.26 11.67
C TRP A 87 -6.62 2.89 12.80
N TYR A 88 -5.31 3.06 12.63
CA TYR A 88 -4.51 3.85 13.54
C TYR A 88 -4.44 5.30 13.07
N TRP A 89 -5.10 6.17 13.83
CA TRP A 89 -4.85 7.61 13.91
C TRP A 89 -3.40 7.82 14.35
N LEU A 90 -2.46 7.74 13.42
CA LEU A 90 -1.14 8.33 13.59
C LEU A 90 -1.36 9.82 13.34
N GLY A 91 -1.30 10.63 14.39
CA GLY A 91 -1.47 12.08 14.27
C GLY A 91 -0.74 12.67 13.05
N TRP A 92 -1.49 13.49 12.31
CA TRP A 92 -1.09 14.41 11.23
C TRP A 92 0.15 14.07 10.38
N TRP A 93 -0.09 13.33 9.30
CA TRP A 93 0.58 13.56 8.02
C TRP A 93 -0.50 13.53 6.92
N VAL A 94 -1.34 14.57 6.90
CA VAL A 94 -2.15 14.99 5.72
C VAL A 94 -1.46 16.14 5.04
#